data_AF-A0A7J8NI96-F1
#
_entry.id   AF-A0A7J8NI96-F1
#
_cell.length_a   1.000
_cell.length_b   1.000
_cell.length_c   1.000
_cell.angle_alpha   90.00
_cell.angle_beta   90.00
_cell.angle_gamma   90.00
#
_symmetry.space_group_name_H-M   'P 1'
#
loop_
_entity.id
_entity.type
_entity.pdbx_description
1 polymer ?
#
loop_
_entity_poly.entity_id
_entity_poly.type
_entity_poly.pdbx_seq_one_letter_code
_entity_poly.pdbx_strand_id
1 'polypeptide(L)'
;MHFADFLQIIKWMRSKWPIKTVGPTIPSMYLDKRLEDDNDYGLHLFKPDTDLCLNWLNSKEASSVVYVSFGSIADLTEEQMVELAMGLKLTNKNFLWVVRETEQNKLPSNFMEETAEKGLVVSWSPQLDVLAHRAVGCFMTHCGWNSTLEALSLGVPMIAMPQWTDQPTNAKFVADVWEVGIRVKKDEKGLMRKEEIERCVREIMEGEKSLDIKRNSEKWKNLAKDAVDEGGSSDTNIQEFVADITRN
;
A
#
# COMPACT_ATOMS: atom_id res chain seq x y z
N MET A 1 -8.87 -14.77 10.95
CA MET A 1 -10.17 -14.13 11.27
C MET A 1 -10.96 -14.12 9.98
N HIS A 2 -12.06 -14.87 9.91
CA HIS A 2 -12.88 -14.95 8.70
C HIS A 2 -13.74 -13.69 8.59
N PHE A 3 -14.17 -13.31 7.38
CA PHE A 3 -15.03 -12.14 7.13
C PHE A 3 -16.29 -12.10 8.03
N ALA A 4 -16.82 -13.28 8.40
CA ALA A 4 -17.95 -13.42 9.32
C ALA A 4 -17.66 -12.86 10.73
N ASP A 5 -16.41 -12.91 11.21
CA ASP A 5 -16.02 -12.42 12.53
C ASP A 5 -16.02 -10.88 12.57
N PHE A 6 -15.69 -10.22 11.45
CA PHE A 6 -15.71 -8.76 11.35
C PHE A 6 -17.13 -8.19 11.47
N LEU A 7 -18.11 -8.81 10.80
CA LEU A 7 -19.51 -8.39 10.91
C LEU A 7 -20.07 -8.57 12.33
N GLN A 8 -19.59 -9.59 13.07
CA GLN A 8 -19.93 -9.75 14.49
C GLN A 8 -19.34 -8.63 15.35
N ILE A 9 -18.10 -8.21 15.09
CA ILE A 9 -17.47 -7.08 15.79
C ILE A 9 -18.24 -5.79 15.52
N ILE A 10 -18.59 -5.48 14.27
CA ILE A 10 -19.36 -4.27 13.94
C ILE A 10 -20.75 -4.31 14.59
N LYS A 11 -21.43 -5.46 14.58
CA LYS A 11 -22.72 -5.63 15.29
C LYS A 11 -22.58 -5.39 16.79
N TRP A 12 -21.54 -5.96 17.40
CA TRP A 12 -21.27 -5.75 18.82
C TRP A 12 -20.96 -4.28 19.12
N MET A 13 -20.11 -3.62 18.35
CA MET A 13 -19.79 -2.20 18.52
C MET A 13 -21.04 -1.32 18.35
N ARG A 14 -21.89 -1.60 17.36
CA ARG A 14 -23.19 -0.92 17.17
C ARG A 14 -24.13 -1.06 18.37
N SER A 15 -24.04 -2.16 19.12
CA SER A 15 -24.81 -2.35 20.36
C SER A 15 -24.30 -1.47 21.53
N LYS A 16 -23.11 -0.89 21.41
CA LYS A 16 -22.46 -0.07 22.43
C LYS A 16 -22.43 1.41 22.07
N TRP A 17 -22.23 1.71 20.79
CA TRP A 17 -22.02 3.06 20.28
C TRP A 17 -22.70 3.21 18.92
N PRO A 18 -23.24 4.40 18.59
CA PRO A 18 -23.80 4.67 17.26
C PRO A 18 -22.66 4.80 16.24
N ILE A 19 -22.21 3.67 15.69
CA ILE A 19 -21.13 3.60 14.71
C ILE A 19 -21.65 3.25 13.31
N LYS A 20 -21.05 3.88 12.30
CA LYS A 20 -21.24 3.54 10.88
C LYS A 20 -19.88 3.36 10.21
N THR A 21 -19.79 2.43 9.26
CA THR A 21 -18.55 2.13 8.53
C THR A 21 -18.65 2.74 7.14
N VAL A 22 -17.83 3.74 6.84
CA VAL A 22 -17.93 4.56 5.62
C VAL A 22 -16.70 4.44 4.72
N GLY A 23 -15.94 3.34 4.86
CA GLY A 23 -14.73 3.11 4.10
C GLY A 23 -14.90 2.08 2.97
N PRO A 24 -13.87 1.94 2.11
CA PRO A 24 -12.69 2.81 2.08
C PRO A 24 -12.99 4.18 1.43
N THR A 25 -12.32 5.23 1.91
CA THR A 25 -12.44 6.60 1.38
C THR A 25 -11.33 6.86 0.35
N ILE A 26 -11.32 6.09 -0.74
CA ILE A 26 -10.43 6.31 -1.90
C ILE A 26 -11.22 7.12 -2.93
N PRO A 27 -10.59 8.05 -3.68
CA PRO A 27 -11.30 8.83 -4.70
C PRO A 27 -12.04 7.94 -5.70
N SER A 28 -13.28 8.31 -6.02
CA SER A 28 -14.23 7.56 -6.84
C SER A 28 -13.62 7.06 -8.14
N MET A 29 -12.78 7.87 -8.79
CA MET A 29 -12.13 7.53 -10.06
C MET A 29 -11.33 6.20 -10.01
N TYR A 30 -10.83 5.81 -8.84
CA TYR A 30 -10.08 4.57 -8.65
C TYR A 30 -10.94 3.37 -8.27
N LEU A 31 -12.19 3.58 -7.86
CA LEU A 31 -13.09 2.52 -7.38
C LEU A 31 -14.35 2.37 -8.23
N ASP A 32 -15.38 3.15 -7.90
CA ASP A 32 -16.73 3.04 -8.48
C ASP A 32 -16.94 3.93 -9.72
N LYS A 33 -16.06 4.93 -9.92
CA LYS A 33 -16.05 5.87 -11.05
C LYS A 33 -17.37 6.63 -11.22
N ARG A 34 -18.12 6.81 -10.13
CA ARG A 34 -19.40 7.54 -10.12
C ARG A 34 -19.22 9.05 -10.17
N LEU A 35 -18.09 9.55 -9.65
CA LEU A 35 -17.78 10.98 -9.58
C LEU A 35 -16.57 11.26 -10.48
N GLU A 36 -16.81 11.92 -11.62
CA GLU A 36 -15.77 12.20 -12.62
C GLU A 36 -14.67 13.14 -12.09
N ASP A 37 -15.03 14.05 -11.18
CA ASP A 37 -14.12 15.06 -10.60
C ASP A 37 -13.41 14.59 -9.31
N ASP A 38 -13.71 13.38 -8.81
CA ASP A 38 -13.11 12.83 -7.58
C ASP A 38 -11.92 11.91 -7.93
N ASN A 39 -10.81 12.57 -8.27
CA ASN A 39 -9.61 11.96 -8.83
C ASN A 39 -8.36 12.06 -7.91
N ASP A 40 -8.44 12.80 -6.80
CA ASP A 40 -7.39 12.89 -5.80
C ASP A 40 -7.96 13.25 -4.41
N TYR A 41 -7.08 13.39 -3.40
CA TYR A 41 -7.47 13.74 -2.03
C TYR A 41 -7.61 15.25 -1.76
N GLY A 42 -7.35 16.10 -2.75
CA GLY A 42 -7.32 17.58 -2.65
C GLY A 42 -6.20 18.14 -1.77
N LEU A 43 -5.46 17.29 -1.04
CA LEU A 43 -4.41 17.65 -0.10
C LEU A 43 -3.09 16.99 -0.52
N HIS A 44 -2.22 17.77 -1.16
CA HIS A 44 -0.86 17.35 -1.47
C HIS A 44 0.12 17.98 -0.49
N LEU A 45 0.70 17.16 0.40
CA LEU A 45 1.76 17.62 1.31
C LEU A 45 3.03 18.03 0.54
N PHE A 46 3.26 17.44 -0.63
CA PHE A 46 4.41 17.67 -1.49
C PHE A 46 4.00 17.55 -2.96
N LYS A 47 4.74 18.20 -3.86
CA LYS A 47 4.49 18.15 -5.31
C LYS A 47 5.03 16.82 -5.88
N PRO A 48 4.20 15.96 -6.50
CA PRO A 48 4.65 14.70 -7.09
C PRO A 48 5.38 14.90 -8.41
N ASP A 49 6.37 14.04 -8.66
CA ASP A 49 7.02 13.89 -9.97
C ASP A 49 6.18 12.98 -10.88
N THR A 50 4.93 13.38 -11.13
CA THR A 50 3.91 12.53 -11.79
C THR A 50 4.36 12.02 -13.14
N ASP A 51 4.78 12.92 -14.04
CA ASP A 51 5.21 12.55 -15.40
C ASP A 51 6.42 11.61 -15.37
N LEU A 52 7.38 11.86 -14.48
CA LEU A 52 8.56 11.04 -14.34
C LEU A 52 8.19 9.62 -13.90
N CYS A 53 7.35 9.49 -12.87
CA CYS A 53 6.90 8.21 -12.35
C CYS A 53 6.14 7.41 -13.42
N LEU A 54 5.13 8.02 -14.05
CA LEU A 54 4.26 7.32 -14.99
C LEU A 54 4.97 6.99 -16.30
N ASN A 55 5.80 7.88 -16.83
CA ASN A 55 6.59 7.58 -18.04
C ASN A 55 7.57 6.43 -17.80
N TRP A 56 8.22 6.40 -16.64
CA TRP A 56 9.11 5.30 -16.29
C TRP A 56 8.35 3.98 -16.15
N LEU A 57 7.19 3.99 -15.47
CA LEU A 57 6.34 2.81 -15.30
C LEU A 57 5.77 2.28 -16.63
N ASN A 58 5.41 3.16 -17.56
CA ASN A 58 4.90 2.81 -18.89
C ASN A 58 5.90 1.95 -19.69
N SER A 59 7.20 2.13 -19.45
CA SER A 59 8.27 1.36 -20.10
C SER A 59 8.46 -0.06 -19.54
N LYS A 60 7.77 -0.43 -18.45
CA LYS A 60 7.97 -1.68 -17.74
C LYS A 60 6.88 -2.71 -18.06
N GLU A 61 7.25 -3.97 -17.95
CA GLU A 61 6.31 -5.09 -18.10
C GLU A 61 5.29 -5.11 -16.96
N ALA A 62 4.13 -5.72 -17.23
CA ALA A 62 3.08 -5.85 -16.23
C ALA A 62 3.57 -6.62 -15.00
N SER A 63 3.18 -6.17 -13.81
CA SER A 63 3.54 -6.77 -12.52
C SER A 63 5.05 -7.02 -12.32
N SER A 64 5.91 -6.17 -12.89
CA SER A 64 7.38 -6.31 -12.86
C SER A 64 8.10 -5.33 -11.93
N VAL A 65 7.37 -4.36 -11.36
CA VAL A 65 7.92 -3.28 -10.53
C VAL A 65 7.55 -3.48 -9.06
N VAL A 66 8.54 -3.34 -8.18
CA VAL A 66 8.35 -3.18 -6.74
C VAL A 66 8.18 -1.69 -6.45
N TYR A 67 7.00 -1.28 -6.01
CA TYR A 67 6.81 0.07 -5.48
C TYR A 67 7.21 0.10 -4.00
N VAL A 68 7.97 1.10 -3.57
CA VAL A 68 8.49 1.20 -2.19
C VAL A 68 8.19 2.59 -1.64
N SER A 69 7.42 2.66 -0.56
CA SER A 69 7.11 3.92 0.14
C SER A 69 6.81 3.67 1.62
N PHE A 70 7.49 4.40 2.50
CA PHE A 70 7.29 4.33 3.95
C PHE A 70 6.49 5.53 4.49
N GLY A 71 5.76 6.22 3.61
CA GLY A 71 4.92 7.36 3.99
C GLY A 71 5.71 8.61 4.38
N SER A 72 4.98 9.61 4.86
CA SER A 72 5.52 10.95 5.12
C SER A 72 6.27 11.10 6.44
N ILE A 73 6.09 10.16 7.38
CA ILE A 73 6.58 10.31 8.77
C ILE A 73 7.64 9.26 9.15
N ALA A 74 7.71 8.12 8.45
CA ALA A 74 8.69 7.09 8.83
C ALA A 74 10.12 7.60 8.67
N ASP A 75 10.93 7.40 9.70
CA ASP A 75 12.35 7.74 9.75
C ASP A 75 13.16 6.45 9.92
N LEU A 76 13.69 5.94 8.81
CA LEU A 76 14.53 4.74 8.83
C LEU A 76 15.94 5.11 9.29
N THR A 77 16.55 4.27 10.11
CA THR A 77 17.98 4.41 10.44
C THR A 77 18.84 4.26 9.19
N GLU A 78 20.02 4.86 9.18
CA GLU A 78 20.97 4.71 8.07
C GLU A 78 21.30 3.23 7.80
N GLU A 79 21.52 2.44 8.86
CA GLU A 79 21.73 1.00 8.73
C GLU A 79 20.56 0.29 8.03
N GLN A 80 19.32 0.64 8.37
CA GLN A 80 18.14 0.04 7.74
C GLN A 80 17.94 0.51 6.29
N MET A 81 18.29 1.76 5.97
CA MET A 81 18.29 2.29 4.60
C MET A 81 19.30 1.54 3.73
N VAL A 82 20.49 1.24 4.25
CA VAL A 82 21.52 0.45 3.56
C VAL A 82 21.04 -0.98 3.31
N GLU A 83 20.47 -1.66 4.31
CA GLU A 83 19.93 -3.01 4.12
C GLU A 83 18.80 -3.04 3.07
N LEU A 84 17.93 -2.03 3.08
CA LEU A 84 16.85 -1.92 2.09
C LEU A 84 17.39 -1.69 0.67
N ALA A 85 18.31 -0.75 0.50
CA ALA A 85 18.95 -0.47 -0.78
C ALA A 85 19.66 -1.71 -1.34
N MET A 86 20.41 -2.42 -0.50
CA MET A 86 21.09 -3.66 -0.90
C MET A 86 20.09 -4.79 -1.20
N GLY A 87 19.02 -4.91 -0.41
CA GLY A 87 17.96 -5.88 -0.64
C GLY A 87 17.30 -5.68 -2.00
N LEU A 88 16.94 -4.44 -2.34
CA LEU A 88 16.36 -4.09 -3.65
C LEU A 88 17.31 -4.45 -4.81
N LYS A 89 18.61 -4.15 -4.69
CA LYS A 89 19.61 -4.56 -5.69
C LYS A 89 19.67 -6.07 -5.87
N LEU A 90 19.70 -6.84 -4.78
CA LEU A 90 19.76 -8.30 -4.82
C LEU A 90 18.56 -8.94 -5.54
N THR A 91 17.38 -8.31 -5.46
CA THR A 91 16.17 -8.83 -6.14
C THR A 91 16.31 -8.88 -7.66
N ASN A 92 17.15 -8.00 -8.22
CA ASN A 92 17.29 -7.79 -9.66
C ASN A 92 15.98 -7.38 -10.37
N LYS A 93 14.96 -6.94 -9.61
CA LYS A 93 13.66 -6.45 -10.11
C LYS A 93 13.71 -4.96 -10.42
N ASN A 94 12.75 -4.50 -11.22
CA ASN A 94 12.54 -3.06 -11.35
C ASN A 94 11.94 -2.53 -10.04
N PHE A 95 12.34 -1.34 -9.59
CA PHE A 95 11.74 -0.72 -8.41
C PHE A 95 11.53 0.78 -8.60
N LEU A 96 10.45 1.30 -8.01
CA LEU A 96 10.22 2.72 -7.83
C LEU A 96 10.21 2.98 -6.32
N TRP A 97 11.19 3.73 -5.82
CA TRP A 97 11.36 3.97 -4.40
C TRP A 97 11.22 5.46 -4.07
N VAL A 98 10.24 5.78 -3.23
CA VAL A 98 10.07 7.10 -2.65
C VAL A 98 11.01 7.29 -1.47
N VAL A 99 12.00 8.17 -1.65
CA VAL A 99 12.96 8.58 -0.62
C VAL A 99 12.91 10.09 -0.48
N ARG A 100 12.30 10.56 0.62
CA ARG A 100 12.18 12.00 0.90
C ARG A 100 13.56 12.66 0.86
N GLU A 101 13.61 13.91 0.41
CA GLU A 101 14.87 14.66 0.28
C GLU A 101 15.69 14.67 1.58
N THR A 102 15.02 14.77 2.73
CA THR A 102 15.64 14.74 4.07
C THR A 102 16.31 13.41 4.43
N GLU A 103 16.01 12.33 3.69
CA GLU A 103 16.50 10.98 3.94
C GLU A 103 17.51 10.51 2.88
N GLN A 104 17.66 11.24 1.77
CA GLN A 104 18.51 10.81 0.65
C GLN A 104 19.99 10.71 1.04
N ASN A 105 20.43 11.49 2.04
CA ASN A 105 21.77 11.42 2.60
C ASN A 105 22.08 10.07 3.28
N LYS A 106 21.07 9.24 3.58
CA LYS A 106 21.22 7.89 4.15
C LYS A 106 21.35 6.79 3.09
N LEU A 107 21.17 7.12 1.82
CA LEU A 107 21.36 6.14 0.74
C LEU A 107 22.83 5.79 0.60
N PRO A 108 23.16 4.53 0.25
CA PRO A 108 24.54 4.16 -0.08
C PRO A 108 25.09 5.06 -1.20
N SER A 109 26.39 5.38 -1.12
CA SER A 109 27.07 6.13 -2.17
C SER A 109 26.86 5.47 -3.54
N ASN A 110 26.60 6.29 -4.55
CA ASN A 110 26.34 5.90 -5.93
C ASN A 110 25.14 4.97 -6.17
N PHE A 111 24.26 4.77 -5.18
CA PHE A 111 23.12 3.86 -5.31
C PHE A 111 22.23 4.19 -6.51
N MET A 112 21.94 5.47 -6.74
CA MET A 112 21.10 5.92 -7.85
C MET A 112 21.77 5.69 -9.21
N GLU A 113 23.07 5.95 -9.34
CA GLU A 113 23.78 5.68 -10.61
C GLU A 113 23.89 4.18 -10.89
N GLU A 114 24.21 3.37 -9.88
CA GLU A 114 24.35 1.92 -10.01
C GLU A 114 23.03 1.21 -10.34
N THR A 115 21.90 1.84 -10.03
CA THR A 115 20.57 1.25 -10.24
C THR A 115 19.77 1.91 -11.36
N ALA A 116 20.30 2.93 -12.04
CA ALA A 116 19.56 3.75 -13.01
C ALA A 116 18.82 2.97 -14.12
N GLU A 117 19.28 1.79 -14.50
CA GLU A 117 18.60 0.94 -15.49
C GLU A 117 17.30 0.29 -14.96
N LYS A 118 17.24 0.00 -13.66
CA LYS A 118 16.18 -0.80 -13.01
C LYS A 118 15.43 -0.07 -11.90
N GLY A 119 16.03 0.95 -11.33
CA GLY A 119 15.51 1.73 -10.22
C GLY A 119 15.12 3.13 -10.66
N LEU A 120 14.01 3.61 -10.13
CA LEU A 120 13.66 5.02 -10.10
C LEU A 120 13.54 5.45 -8.64
N VAL A 121 14.36 6.40 -8.21
CA VAL A 121 14.28 7.01 -6.88
C VAL A 121 13.73 8.42 -7.03
N VAL A 122 12.65 8.74 -6.32
CA VAL A 122 11.98 10.05 -6.35
C VAL A 122 11.71 10.53 -4.92
N SER A 123 11.60 11.84 -4.71
CA SER A 123 11.25 12.39 -3.40
C SER A 123 9.77 12.28 -3.07
N TRP A 124 8.92 12.29 -4.10
CA TRP A 124 7.47 12.13 -3.98
C TRP A 124 6.88 11.47 -5.22
N SER A 125 5.83 10.66 -5.04
CA SER A 125 5.15 9.96 -6.14
C SER A 125 3.64 10.21 -6.09
N PRO A 126 2.94 10.20 -7.24
CA PRO A 126 1.48 10.12 -7.25
C PRO A 126 1.03 8.71 -6.83
N GLN A 127 0.99 8.43 -5.52
CA GLN A 127 0.91 7.06 -5.00
C GLN A 127 -0.31 6.27 -5.52
N LEU A 128 -1.48 6.91 -5.62
CA LEU A 128 -2.67 6.27 -6.19
C LEU A 128 -2.47 5.87 -7.66
N ASP A 129 -1.95 6.77 -8.49
CA ASP A 129 -1.65 6.49 -9.90
C ASP A 129 -0.58 5.38 -10.04
N VAL A 130 0.45 5.41 -9.20
CA VAL A 130 1.50 4.38 -9.19
C VAL A 130 0.90 3.02 -8.80
N LEU A 131 0.11 2.95 -7.73
CA LEU A 131 -0.52 1.71 -7.28
C LEU A 131 -1.54 1.18 -8.30
N ALA A 132 -2.24 2.06 -9.03
CA ALA A 132 -3.18 1.68 -10.08
C ALA A 132 -2.48 1.23 -11.39
N HIS A 133 -1.17 1.48 -11.52
CA HIS A 133 -0.44 1.22 -12.76
C HIS A 133 -0.13 -0.27 -12.96
N ARG A 134 -0.39 -0.79 -14.18
CA ARG A 134 -0.22 -2.22 -14.55
C ARG A 134 1.15 -2.82 -14.23
N ALA A 135 2.19 -1.99 -14.25
CA ALA A 135 3.57 -2.42 -14.03
C ALA A 135 3.88 -2.77 -12.58
N VAL A 136 3.13 -2.21 -11.61
CA VAL A 136 3.34 -2.50 -10.19
C VAL A 136 2.90 -3.93 -9.89
N GLY A 137 3.85 -4.74 -9.40
CA GLY A 137 3.62 -6.13 -9.02
C GLY A 137 3.41 -6.30 -7.52
N CYS A 138 4.02 -5.44 -6.70
CA CYS A 138 3.82 -5.41 -5.26
C CYS A 138 4.22 -4.05 -4.66
N PHE A 139 3.71 -3.77 -3.47
CA PHE A 139 3.97 -2.56 -2.70
C PHE A 139 4.67 -2.88 -1.38
N MET A 140 5.92 -2.45 -1.24
CA MET A 140 6.64 -2.46 0.02
C MET A 140 6.30 -1.22 0.83
N THR A 141 5.69 -1.44 1.99
CA THR A 141 5.04 -0.39 2.76
C THR A 141 5.29 -0.51 4.25
N HIS A 142 5.31 0.65 4.92
CA HIS A 142 5.23 0.76 6.37
C HIS A 142 3.88 0.33 6.96
N CYS A 143 2.86 0.03 6.15
CA CYS A 143 1.52 -0.34 6.61
C CYS A 143 0.80 0.77 7.41
N GLY A 144 1.03 2.04 7.08
CA GLY A 144 0.12 3.11 7.49
C GLY A 144 -1.30 2.86 6.94
N TRP A 145 -2.33 3.27 7.67
CA TRP A 145 -3.71 2.88 7.35
C TRP A 145 -4.16 3.33 5.95
N ASN A 146 -3.88 4.59 5.57
CA ASN A 146 -4.22 5.10 4.24
C ASN A 146 -3.57 4.29 3.12
N SER A 147 -2.24 4.11 3.18
CA SER A 147 -1.51 3.34 2.16
C SER A 147 -1.91 1.86 2.12
N THR A 148 -2.33 1.31 3.26
CA THR A 148 -2.90 -0.05 3.33
C THR A 148 -4.25 -0.11 2.63
N LEU A 149 -5.13 0.87 2.85
CA LEU A 149 -6.43 0.96 2.19
C LEU A 149 -6.29 1.16 0.68
N GLU A 150 -5.39 2.02 0.23
CA GLU A 150 -5.11 2.24 -1.21
C GLU A 150 -4.68 0.93 -1.88
N ALA A 151 -3.72 0.22 -1.29
CA ALA A 151 -3.22 -1.04 -1.83
C ALA A 151 -4.29 -2.15 -1.85
N LEU A 152 -5.08 -2.28 -0.78
CA LEU A 152 -6.22 -3.21 -0.73
C LEU A 152 -7.26 -2.88 -1.81
N SER A 153 -7.62 -1.60 -1.91
CA SER A 153 -8.66 -1.11 -2.82
C SER A 153 -8.24 -1.21 -4.29
N LEU A 154 -6.94 -1.21 -4.57
CA LEU A 154 -6.38 -1.36 -5.91
C LEU A 154 -5.90 -2.79 -6.22
N GLY A 155 -5.98 -3.70 -5.26
CA GLY A 155 -5.61 -5.11 -5.43
C GLY A 155 -4.11 -5.35 -5.53
N VAL A 156 -3.30 -4.48 -4.92
CA VAL A 156 -1.84 -4.58 -4.97
C VAL A 156 -1.32 -5.44 -3.80
N PRO A 157 -0.60 -6.55 -4.06
CA PRO A 157 0.07 -7.34 -3.03
C PRO A 157 1.06 -6.50 -2.20
N MET A 158 1.14 -6.73 -0.88
CA MET A 158 1.96 -5.93 0.02
C MET A 158 3.15 -6.68 0.62
N ILE A 159 4.30 -6.02 0.68
CA ILE A 159 5.42 -6.41 1.53
C ILE A 159 5.42 -5.49 2.74
N ALA A 160 5.02 -6.03 3.90
CA ALA A 160 4.80 -5.29 5.12
C ALA A 160 6.11 -5.11 5.91
N MET A 161 6.53 -3.86 6.08
CA MET A 161 7.70 -3.43 6.85
C MET A 161 7.29 -2.35 7.87
N PRO A 162 6.51 -2.72 8.91
CA PRO A 162 5.95 -1.75 9.86
C PRO A 162 7.02 -1.10 10.74
N GLN A 163 6.81 0.17 11.07
CA GLN A 163 7.74 0.98 11.86
C GLN A 163 7.25 1.18 13.29
N TRP A 164 6.10 1.84 13.51
CA TRP A 164 5.58 2.20 14.85
C TRP A 164 4.03 2.29 14.86
N THR A 165 3.44 2.68 16.00
CA THR A 165 1.99 2.81 16.24
C THR A 165 1.17 1.53 15.96
N ASP A 166 0.12 1.66 15.18
CA ASP A 166 -0.81 0.66 14.68
C ASP A 166 -0.26 -0.13 13.48
N GLN A 167 0.85 0.32 12.86
CA GLN A 167 1.42 -0.32 11.68
C GLN A 167 1.76 -1.81 11.88
N PRO A 168 2.32 -2.26 13.04
CA PRO A 168 2.54 -3.69 13.27
C PRO A 168 1.25 -4.50 13.30
N THR A 169 0.15 -3.90 13.76
CA THR A 169 -1.19 -4.51 13.72
C THR A 169 -1.68 -4.58 12.28
N ASN A 170 -1.59 -3.49 11.51
CA ASN A 170 -1.98 -3.47 10.10
C ASN A 170 -1.18 -4.52 9.30
N ALA A 171 0.13 -4.61 9.53
CA ALA A 171 1.01 -5.62 8.93
C ALA A 171 0.59 -7.05 9.29
N LYS A 172 0.12 -7.29 10.52
CA LYS A 172 -0.44 -8.58 10.93
C LYS A 172 -1.71 -8.91 10.15
N PHE A 173 -2.60 -7.93 9.94
CA PHE A 173 -3.81 -8.14 9.15
C PHE A 173 -3.46 -8.44 7.68
N VAL A 174 -2.54 -7.68 7.09
CA VAL A 174 -2.03 -7.90 5.73
C VAL A 174 -1.51 -9.32 5.53
N ALA A 175 -0.68 -9.82 6.45
CA ALA A 175 -0.04 -11.13 6.31
C ALA A 175 -0.91 -12.31 6.77
N ASP A 176 -1.61 -12.19 7.90
CA ASP A 176 -2.21 -13.34 8.59
C ASP A 176 -3.75 -13.39 8.53
N VAL A 177 -4.41 -12.28 8.16
CA VAL A 177 -5.88 -12.18 8.18
C VAL A 177 -6.46 -12.05 6.78
N TRP A 178 -5.97 -11.07 6.04
CA TRP A 178 -6.38 -10.83 4.66
C TRP A 178 -5.56 -11.66 3.67
N GLU A 179 -4.37 -12.09 4.09
CA GLU A 179 -3.45 -12.92 3.31
C GLU A 179 -3.15 -12.30 1.93
N VAL A 180 -2.97 -10.96 1.92
CA VAL A 180 -2.68 -10.13 0.74
C VAL A 180 -1.22 -9.69 0.68
N GLY A 181 -0.36 -10.27 1.54
CA GLY A 181 1.02 -9.84 1.64
C GLY A 181 1.89 -10.69 2.55
N ILE A 182 3.15 -10.28 2.65
CA ILE A 182 4.18 -10.94 3.46
C ILE A 182 4.82 -9.91 4.37
N ARG A 183 5.02 -10.27 5.64
CA ARG A 183 5.74 -9.42 6.60
C ARG A 183 7.22 -9.72 6.59
N VAL A 184 8.04 -8.68 6.43
CA VAL A 184 9.49 -8.77 6.53
C VAL A 184 9.89 -9.02 7.98
N LYS A 185 10.72 -10.05 8.20
CA LYS A 185 11.20 -10.41 9.53
C LYS A 185 12.37 -9.52 9.95
N LYS A 186 12.41 -9.24 11.26
CA LYS A 186 13.56 -8.62 11.91
C LYS A 186 14.50 -9.70 12.41
N ASP A 187 15.80 -9.45 12.34
CA ASP A 187 16.81 -10.27 12.99
C ASP A 187 16.83 -10.03 14.52
N GLU A 188 17.74 -10.69 15.22
CA GLU A 188 17.92 -10.56 16.68
C GLU A 188 18.27 -9.13 17.13
N LYS A 189 18.80 -8.29 16.23
CA LYS A 189 19.12 -6.88 16.47
C LYS A 189 17.96 -5.94 16.08
N GLY A 190 16.84 -6.48 15.62
CA GLY A 190 15.69 -5.70 15.19
C GLY A 190 15.78 -5.17 13.76
N LEU A 191 16.78 -5.58 12.98
CA LEU A 191 17.04 -5.09 11.63
C LEU A 191 16.38 -6.00 10.58
N MET A 192 15.74 -5.40 9.58
CA MET A 192 15.22 -6.11 8.42
C MET A 192 16.34 -6.24 7.39
N ARG A 193 16.99 -7.41 7.39
CA ARG A 193 18.18 -7.68 6.56
C ARG A 193 17.85 -7.77 5.08
N LYS A 194 18.80 -7.39 4.23
CA LYS A 194 18.73 -7.41 2.77
C LYS A 194 18.32 -8.78 2.22
N GLU A 195 18.79 -9.89 2.81
CA GLU A 195 18.43 -11.25 2.39
C GLU A 195 16.95 -11.55 2.66
N GLU A 196 16.41 -11.04 3.77
CA GLU A 196 14.98 -11.22 4.09
C GLU A 196 14.09 -10.32 3.21
N ILE A 197 14.55 -9.11 2.89
CA ILE A 197 13.89 -8.21 1.94
C ILE A 197 13.85 -8.86 0.56
N GLU A 198 14.99 -9.38 0.08
CA GLU A 198 15.08 -10.10 -1.19
C GLU A 198 14.14 -11.31 -1.21
N ARG A 199 14.17 -12.14 -0.15
CA ARG A 199 13.29 -13.30 -0.02
C ARG A 199 11.82 -12.90 -0.12
N CYS A 200 11.40 -11.84 0.56
CA CYS A 200 10.01 -11.37 0.52
C CYS A 200 9.60 -10.89 -0.87
N VAL A 201 10.46 -10.13 -1.56
CA VAL A 201 10.21 -9.67 -2.93
C VAL A 201 10.10 -10.84 -3.91
N ARG A 202 11.02 -11.81 -3.83
CA ARG A 202 10.97 -13.00 -4.69
C ARG A 202 9.71 -13.82 -4.42
N GLU A 203 9.38 -14.06 -3.16
CA GLU A 203 8.21 -14.86 -2.78
C GLU A 203 6.90 -14.23 -3.29
N ILE A 204 6.73 -12.91 -3.11
CA ILE A 204 5.48 -12.26 -3.51
C ILE A 204 5.32 -12.13 -5.02
N MET A 205 6.42 -11.97 -5.76
CA MET A 205 6.38 -11.79 -7.22
C MET A 205 6.35 -13.12 -7.97
N GLU A 206 7.08 -14.13 -7.50
CA GLU A 206 7.40 -15.36 -8.25
C GLU A 206 7.32 -16.64 -7.42
N GLY A 207 7.18 -16.55 -6.10
CA GLY A 207 7.18 -17.71 -5.20
C GLY A 207 5.87 -18.47 -5.17
N GLU A 208 5.86 -19.55 -4.39
CA GLU A 208 4.73 -20.48 -4.27
C GLU A 208 3.46 -19.77 -3.78
N LYS A 209 3.59 -18.79 -2.86
CA LYS A 209 2.46 -18.02 -2.32
C LYS A 209 1.97 -16.90 -3.24
N SER A 210 2.70 -16.57 -4.30
CA SER A 210 2.41 -15.41 -5.16
C SER A 210 0.98 -15.46 -5.73
N LEU A 211 0.56 -16.63 -6.22
CA LEU A 211 -0.77 -16.80 -6.83
C LEU A 211 -1.91 -16.64 -5.81
N ASP A 212 -1.75 -17.22 -4.62
CA ASP A 212 -2.76 -17.12 -3.56
C ASP A 212 -2.87 -15.68 -3.03
N ILE A 213 -1.74 -15.01 -2.84
CA ILE A 213 -1.69 -13.60 -2.43
C ILE A 213 -2.39 -12.73 -3.49
N LYS A 214 -2.05 -12.89 -4.78
CA LYS A 214 -2.69 -12.14 -5.87
C LYS A 214 -4.20 -12.37 -5.93
N ARG A 215 -4.65 -13.62 -5.78
CA ARG A 215 -6.08 -13.96 -5.73
C ARG A 215 -6.79 -13.27 -4.56
N ASN A 216 -6.15 -13.25 -3.39
CA ASN A 216 -6.69 -12.59 -2.21
C ASN A 216 -6.74 -11.06 -2.38
N SER A 217 -5.69 -10.45 -2.95
CA SER A 217 -5.66 -9.02 -3.24
C SER A 217 -6.79 -8.61 -4.18
N GLU A 218 -7.02 -9.38 -5.25
CA GLU A 218 -8.12 -9.10 -6.19
C GLU A 218 -9.51 -9.28 -5.54
N LYS A 219 -9.65 -10.29 -4.66
CA LYS A 219 -10.87 -10.45 -3.86
C LYS A 219 -11.15 -9.22 -2.99
N TRP A 220 -10.14 -8.72 -2.28
CA TRP A 220 -10.30 -7.55 -1.40
C TRP A 220 -10.57 -6.27 -2.17
N LYS A 221 -9.97 -6.09 -3.34
CA LYS A 221 -10.28 -5.01 -4.28
C LYS A 221 -11.75 -5.00 -4.68
N ASN A 222 -12.29 -6.16 -5.07
CA ASN A 222 -13.70 -6.26 -5.45
C ASN A 222 -14.63 -5.94 -4.27
N LEU A 223 -14.33 -6.47 -3.07
CA LEU A 223 -15.10 -6.15 -1.87
C LEU A 223 -15.04 -4.66 -1.49
N ALA A 224 -13.89 -4.02 -1.67
CA ALA A 224 -13.72 -2.59 -1.45
C ALA A 224 -14.59 -1.77 -2.42
N LYS A 225 -14.59 -2.14 -3.70
CA LYS A 225 -15.44 -1.53 -4.72
C LYS A 225 -16.93 -1.72 -4.40
N ASP A 226 -17.36 -2.95 -4.15
CA ASP A 226 -18.76 -3.27 -3.84
C ASP A 226 -19.26 -2.54 -2.58
N ALA A 227 -18.37 -2.25 -1.62
CA ALA A 227 -18.75 -1.52 -0.42
C ALA A 227 -19.12 -0.07 -0.72
N VAL A 228 -18.44 0.60 -1.66
CA VAL A 228 -18.61 2.02 -1.98
C VAL A 228 -19.52 2.30 -3.17
N ASP A 229 -19.76 1.29 -4.02
CA ASP A 229 -20.66 1.40 -5.17
C ASP A 229 -22.12 1.67 -4.74
N GLU A 230 -22.97 2.07 -5.70
CA GLU A 230 -24.37 2.40 -5.45
C GLU A 230 -25.11 1.23 -4.76
N GLY A 231 -25.73 1.51 -3.60
CA GLY A 231 -26.40 0.49 -2.78
C GLY A 231 -25.44 -0.39 -1.97
N GLY A 232 -24.15 -0.14 -2.04
CA GLY A 232 -23.13 -0.74 -1.20
C GLY A 232 -23.25 -0.37 0.27
N SER A 233 -22.54 -1.10 1.13
CA SER A 233 -22.65 -0.92 2.58
C SER A 233 -22.15 0.45 3.08
N SER A 234 -21.11 1.00 2.45
CA SER A 234 -20.55 2.32 2.75
C SER A 234 -21.47 3.42 2.22
N ASP A 235 -21.92 3.30 0.97
CA ASP A 235 -22.87 4.21 0.32
C ASP A 235 -24.16 4.35 1.16
N THR A 236 -24.76 3.22 1.55
CA THR A 236 -25.94 3.18 2.43
C THR A 236 -25.67 3.84 3.79
N ASN A 237 -24.53 3.52 4.43
CA ASN A 237 -24.19 4.10 5.73
C ASN A 237 -24.02 5.63 5.65
N ILE A 238 -23.45 6.15 4.56
CA ILE A 238 -23.31 7.61 4.32
C ILE A 238 -24.68 8.25 4.11
N GLN A 239 -25.55 7.65 3.28
CA GLN A 239 -26.91 8.15 3.06
C GLN A 239 -27.72 8.19 4.35
N GLU A 240 -27.66 7.14 5.17
CA GLU A 240 -28.30 7.11 6.49
C GLU A 240 -27.74 8.19 7.41
N PHE A 241 -26.43 8.39 7.43
CA PHE A 241 -25.80 9.44 8.25
C PHE A 241 -26.30 10.83 7.84
N VAL A 242 -26.35 11.13 6.53
CA VAL A 242 -26.85 12.40 6.00
C VAL A 242 -28.33 12.59 6.34
N ALA A 243 -29.15 11.54 6.21
CA ALA A 243 -30.56 11.58 6.60
C ALA A 243 -30.74 11.85 8.10
N ASP A 244 -29.89 11.27 8.95
CA ASP A 244 -29.97 11.47 10.41
C ASP A 244 -29.62 12.91 10.82
N ILE A 245 -28.63 13.53 10.17
CA ILE A 245 -28.22 14.91 10.50
C ILE A 245 -29.12 15.99 9.87
N THR A 246 -29.80 15.70 8.76
CA THR A 246 -30.71 16.65 8.09
C THR A 246 -32.12 16.66 8.67
N ARG A 247 -32.46 15.67 9.50
CA ARG A 247 -33.73 15.60 10.24
C ARG A 247 -33.71 16.34 11.58
N ASN A 248 -32.55 16.82 12.02
CA ASN A 248 -32.36 17.65 13.23
C ASN A 248 -32.27 19.13 12.86
#